data_AF-I4N8U3-F1
#
_entry.id   AF-I4N8U3-F1
#
_cell.length_a   1.000
_cell.length_b   1.000
_cell.length_c   1.000
_cell.angle_alpha   90.00
_cell.angle_beta   90.00
_cell.angle_gamma   90.00
#
_symmetry.space_group_name_H-M   'P 1'
#
loop_
_entity.id
_entity.type
_entity.pdbx_description
1 polymer ?
#
loop_
_entity_poly.entity_id
_entity_poly.type
_entity_poly.pdbx_seq_one_letter_code
_entity_poly.pdbx_strand_id
1 'polypeptide(L)' 'MLSRLLLAIALSLPLVAVAGPAPWYKWQSISQNGAMVCSQTNPGAGWQRMSGPYDNAGCR' A
#
# COMPACT_ATOMS: atom_id res chain seq x y z
N MET A 1 -35.67 3.41 27.18
CA MET A 1 -34.58 4.42 27.23
C MET A 1 -33.19 3.78 27.15
N LEU A 2 -32.92 2.70 27.90
CA LEU A 2 -31.63 1.99 27.92
C LEU A 2 -31.12 1.54 26.53
N SER A 3 -31.99 1.00 25.67
CA SER A 3 -31.61 0.56 24.31
C SER A 3 -31.10 1.70 23.41
N ARG A 4 -31.65 2.92 23.56
CA ARG A 4 -31.16 4.09 22.81
C ARG A 4 -29.79 4.54 23.31
N LEU A 5 -29.55 4.41 24.61
CA LEU A 5 -28.26 4.74 25.24
C LEU A 5 -27.16 3.76 24.76
N LEU A 6 -27.49 2.46 24.68
CA LEU A 6 -26.57 1.44 24.18
C LEU A 6 -26.21 1.65 22.70
N LEU A 7 -27.16 2.03 21.86
CA LEU A 7 -26.89 2.36 20.46
C LEU A 7 -25.97 3.57 20.32
N ALA A 8 -26.22 4.62 21.12
CA ALA A 8 -25.40 5.83 21.11
C ALA A 8 -23.94 5.53 21.51
N ILE A 9 -23.74 4.67 22.51
CA ILE A 9 -22.41 4.22 22.93
C ILE A 9 -21.74 3.42 21.81
N ALA A 10 -22.44 2.45 21.21
CA ALA A 10 -21.89 1.62 20.13
C ALA A 10 -21.44 2.46 18.91
N LEU A 11 -22.19 3.49 18.54
CA LEU A 11 -21.83 4.38 17.42
C LEU A 11 -20.68 5.36 17.75
N SER A 12 -20.41 5.61 19.03
CA SER A 12 -19.31 6.50 19.45
C SER A 12 -17.94 5.84 19.51
N LEU A 13 -17.85 4.52 19.33
CA LEU A 13 -16.55 3.84 19.34
C LEU A 13 -15.78 4.16 18.04
N PRO A 14 -14.52 4.65 18.13
CA PRO A 14 -13.69 4.84 16.96
C PRO A 14 -13.30 3.49 16.35
N LEU A 15 -13.44 3.38 15.03
CA LEU A 15 -12.89 2.25 14.28
C LEU A 15 -11.37 2.41 14.18
N VAL A 16 -10.63 1.53 14.83
CA VAL A 16 -9.17 1.48 14.71
C VAL A 16 -8.82 0.65 13.49
N ALA A 17 -8.21 1.27 12.48
CA ALA A 17 -7.65 0.58 11.33
C ALA A 17 -6.14 0.39 11.52
N VAL A 18 -5.67 -0.86 11.42
CA VAL A 18 -4.23 -1.18 11.43
C VAL A 18 -3.76 -1.25 9.98
N ALA A 19 -2.93 -0.31 9.56
CA ALA A 19 -2.28 -0.35 8.24
C ALA A 19 -0.87 -0.94 8.39
N GLY A 20 -0.58 -1.99 7.64
CA GLY A 20 0.79 -2.48 7.45
C GLY A 20 1.59 -1.57 6.51
N PRO A 21 2.92 -1.73 6.42
CA PRO A 21 3.73 -1.02 5.45
C PRO A 21 3.24 -1.31 4.02
N ALA A 22 3.17 -0.27 3.20
CA ALA A 22 2.73 -0.43 1.83
C ALA A 22 3.76 -1.25 1.03
N PRO A 23 3.33 -2.20 0.17
CA PRO A 23 4.24 -3.05 -0.57
C PRO A 23 4.95 -2.26 -1.68
N TRP A 24 6.26 -2.44 -1.76
CA TRP A 24 7.11 -1.85 -2.81
C TRP A 24 7.62 -2.92 -3.77
N TYR A 25 7.85 -2.53 -5.03
CA TYR A 25 8.33 -3.45 -6.07
C TYR A 25 9.47 -2.83 -6.86
N LYS A 26 10.42 -3.65 -7.29
CA LYS A 26 11.43 -3.24 -8.28
C LYS A 26 10.82 -3.34 -9.67
N TRP A 27 10.94 -2.27 -10.43
CA TRP A 27 10.50 -2.16 -11.81
C TRP A 27 11.71 -1.92 -12.71
N GLN A 28 11.71 -2.56 -13.87
CA GLN A 28 12.71 -2.38 -14.91
C GLN A 28 12.09 -1.72 -16.13
N SER A 29 12.77 -0.72 -16.69
CA SER A 29 12.36 -0.08 -17.94
C SER A 29 12.70 -0.98 -19.12
N ILE A 30 11.72 -1.24 -19.96
CA ILE A 30 11.86 -1.99 -21.21
C ILE A 30 12.53 -1.10 -22.29
N SER A 31 12.30 0.21 -22.23
CA SER A 31 12.74 1.16 -23.27
C SER A 31 14.01 1.95 -22.89
N GLN A 32 14.32 2.10 -21.60
CA GLN A 32 15.45 2.91 -21.12
C GLN A 32 16.60 2.03 -20.62
N ASN A 33 17.17 1.18 -21.49
CA ASN A 33 18.35 0.36 -21.18
C ASN A 33 18.26 -0.43 -19.86
N GLY A 34 17.08 -0.91 -19.49
CA GLY A 34 16.91 -1.67 -18.25
C GLY A 34 17.03 -0.84 -16.96
N ALA A 35 16.81 0.48 -17.02
CA ALA A 35 16.80 1.34 -15.84
C ALA A 35 15.88 0.79 -14.74
N MET A 36 16.34 0.82 -13.50
CA MET A 36 15.65 0.21 -12.36
C MET A 36 15.09 1.29 -11.44
N VAL A 37 13.84 1.12 -11.00
CA VAL A 37 13.22 1.99 -9.99
C VAL A 37 12.48 1.17 -8.95
N CYS A 38 12.31 1.72 -7.75
CA CYS A 38 11.45 1.16 -6.72
C CYS A 38 10.16 1.98 -6.66
N SER A 39 9.01 1.31 -6.76
CA SER A 39 7.70 1.97 -6.71
C SER A 39 6.62 1.02 -6.18
N GLN A 40 5.69 1.56 -5.39
CA GLN A 40 4.53 0.83 -4.89
C GLN A 40 3.56 0.46 -6.03
N THR A 41 3.44 1.35 -7.01
CA THR A 41 2.52 1.21 -8.15
C THR A 41 3.29 1.09 -9.47
N ASN A 42 2.61 0.67 -10.53
CA ASN A 42 3.19 0.59 -11.86
C ASN A 42 3.62 1.99 -12.34
N PRO A 43 4.90 2.23 -12.69
CA PRO A 43 5.38 3.53 -13.14
C PRO A 43 4.81 3.99 -14.49
N GLY A 44 4.24 3.07 -15.28
CA GLY A 44 3.59 3.37 -16.55
C GLY A 44 3.90 2.34 -17.65
N ALA A 45 3.51 2.66 -18.89
CA ALA A 45 3.84 1.84 -20.04
C ALA A 45 5.36 1.70 -20.20
N GLY A 46 5.82 0.51 -20.59
CA GLY A 46 7.25 0.23 -20.76
C GLY A 46 7.99 -0.12 -19.47
N TRP A 47 7.27 -0.48 -18.39
CA TRP A 47 7.86 -0.99 -17.15
C TRP A 47 7.41 -2.42 -16.86
N GLN A 48 8.36 -3.26 -16.45
CA GLN A 48 8.13 -4.65 -16.04
C GLN A 48 8.48 -4.82 -14.57
N ARG A 49 7.62 -5.49 -13.81
CA ARG A 49 7.89 -5.83 -12.41
C ARG A 49 8.92 -6.95 -12.35
N MET A 50 10.00 -6.75 -11.59
CA MET A 50 11.10 -7.71 -11.47
C MET A 50 11.09 -8.45 -10.13
N SER A 51 10.74 -7.78 -9.03
CA SER A 51 10.74 -8.39 -7.68
C SER A 51 9.93 -7.57 -6.67
N GLY A 52 9.70 -8.16 -5.50
CA GLY A 52 8.87 -7.65 -4.39
C GLY A 52 7.77 -8.66 -4.00
N PRO A 53 6.96 -8.36 -2.97
CA PRO A 53 6.88 -7.08 -2.25
C PRO A 53 8.01 -6.86 -1.24
N TYR A 54 8.48 -5.61 -1.16
CA TYR A 54 9.38 -5.10 -0.12
C TYR A 54 8.59 -4.22 0.86
N ASP A 55 9.10 -4.04 2.07
CA ASP A 55 8.44 -3.24 3.12
C ASP A 55 8.81 -1.75 3.11
N ASN A 56 9.73 -1.33 2.22
CA ASN A 56 10.25 0.03 2.17
C ASN A 56 10.52 0.54 0.74
N ALA A 57 10.62 1.88 0.65
CA ALA A 57 10.86 2.62 -0.60
C ALA A 57 12.21 2.38 -1.26
N GLY A 58 13.13 1.70 -0.58
CA GLY A 58 14.43 1.32 -1.14
C GLY A 58 14.42 -0.04 -1.83
N CYS A 59 13.32 -0.80 -1.76
CA CYS A 59 13.25 -2.18 -2.24
C CYS A 59 14.40 -3.05 -1.69
N ARG A 60 14.58 -2.99 -0.36
CA ARG A 60 15.61 -3.69 0.42
C ARG A 60 14.94 -4.60 1.43
#